data_AF-A0A8J3QCD0-F1
#
_entry.id   AF-A0A8J3QCD0-F1
#
_cell.length_a   1.000
_cell.length_b   1.000
_cell.length_c   1.000
_cell.angle_alpha   90.00
_cell.angle_beta   90.00
_cell.angle_gamma   90.00
#
_symmetry.space_group_name_H-M   'P 1'
#
loop_
_entity.id
_entity.type
_entity.pdbx_description
1 polymer ?
#
loop_
_entity_poly.entity_id
_entity_poly.type
_entity_poly.pdbx_seq_one_letter_code
_entity_poly.pdbx_strand_id
1 'polypeptide(L)'
;MTVLLPLYIHPLESPAAWETVALAGPGVTAIINVHNGPGADAAYADAASLLHAARVPMLGYVDLDYGRRPRALIESDIVAWQRYPVAGIFFDQAPSDPALLSWTAGALRRAPGVTVLNPGTRPHPGYPALADLICTFEGPWTAYHQLPGEPDFGNAAHLVYGVPPSQLGPAHALLAARCGTGLVTDLEAPLPYRGIPSWLPTQTHRPPPAPIPNPTPQPPRPSTVPQPPVPSAVPRPSPAVPSQTLRASAPQLLPGVPPRGLQPSAPRPSGAVVAQPLRAAIPESSPGVPLRGLQSAAGQAVRAVVPQARSVRAVRALVRLTGVGR
;
A
#
# COMPACT_ATOMS: atom_id res chain seq x y z
N MET A 1 -11.24 -15.61 -9.58
CA MET A 1 -10.09 -15.44 -8.68
C MET A 1 -9.83 -13.95 -8.56
N THR A 2 -9.72 -13.45 -7.34
CA THR A 2 -9.49 -12.01 -7.09
C THR A 2 -7.99 -11.79 -6.89
N VAL A 3 -7.38 -10.85 -7.62
CA VAL A 3 -5.96 -10.50 -7.44
C VAL A 3 -5.84 -9.51 -6.29
N LEU A 4 -5.09 -9.87 -5.25
CA LEU A 4 -4.74 -8.98 -4.13
C LEU A 4 -3.27 -8.57 -4.29
N LEU A 5 -3.01 -7.35 -4.76
CA LEU A 5 -1.68 -6.91 -5.16
C LEU A 5 -1.08 -5.91 -4.16
N PRO A 6 -0.03 -6.27 -3.41
CA PRO A 6 0.83 -5.30 -2.73
C PRO A 6 1.55 -4.42 -3.75
N LEU A 7 1.16 -3.14 -3.84
CA LEU A 7 1.73 -2.16 -4.77
C LEU A 7 2.67 -1.22 -4.01
N TYR A 8 3.87 -1.71 -3.70
CA TYR A 8 4.83 -1.01 -2.82
C TYR A 8 5.93 -0.28 -3.60
N ILE A 9 5.83 -0.25 -4.93
CA ILE A 9 6.68 0.59 -5.77
C ILE A 9 6.18 2.04 -5.76
N HIS A 10 7.08 2.98 -5.50
CA HIS A 10 6.74 4.39 -5.44
C HIS A 10 6.22 4.89 -6.80
N PRO A 11 5.17 5.73 -6.87
CA PRO A 11 4.61 6.20 -8.15
C PRO A 11 5.64 6.88 -9.07
N LEU A 12 6.53 7.70 -8.51
CA LEU A 12 7.60 8.35 -9.30
C LEU A 12 8.73 7.40 -9.69
N GLU A 13 8.88 6.26 -9.03
CA GLU A 13 9.88 5.27 -9.41
C GLU A 13 9.42 4.46 -10.63
N SER A 14 8.13 4.12 -10.69
CA SER A 14 7.55 3.45 -11.84
C SER A 14 6.12 3.91 -12.11
N PRO A 15 5.94 5.03 -12.84
CA PRO A 15 4.61 5.46 -13.28
C PRO A 15 3.90 4.37 -14.10
N ALA A 16 4.66 3.66 -14.94
CA ALA A 16 4.16 2.56 -15.78
C ALA A 16 3.56 1.40 -14.96
N ALA A 17 4.08 1.13 -13.76
CA ALA A 17 3.51 0.11 -12.87
C ALA A 17 2.08 0.49 -12.45
N TRP A 18 1.88 1.75 -12.07
CA TRP A 18 0.58 2.28 -11.65
C TRP A 18 -0.41 2.35 -12.82
N GLU A 19 0.06 2.72 -14.01
CA GLU A 19 -0.75 2.65 -15.25
C GLU A 19 -1.16 1.21 -15.59
N THR A 20 -0.27 0.24 -15.40
CA THR A 20 -0.57 -1.19 -15.62
C THR A 20 -1.66 -1.69 -14.69
N VAL A 21 -1.62 -1.29 -13.41
CA VAL A 21 -2.68 -1.60 -12.44
C VAL A 21 -3.99 -0.90 -12.80
N ALA A 22 -3.93 0.37 -13.24
CA ALA A 22 -5.10 1.09 -13.74
C ALA A 22 -5.74 0.38 -14.95
N LEU A 23 -4.93 -0.14 -15.87
CA LEU A 23 -5.41 -0.87 -17.04
C LEU A 23 -6.10 -2.19 -16.65
N ALA A 24 -5.62 -2.86 -15.60
CA ALA A 24 -6.26 -4.06 -15.06
C ALA A 24 -7.64 -3.78 -14.42
N GLY A 25 -7.87 -2.55 -13.96
CA GLY A 25 -9.16 -2.09 -13.45
C GLY A 25 -9.69 -2.92 -12.27
N PRO A 26 -10.99 -3.19 -12.17
CA PRO A 26 -11.59 -3.87 -11.01
C PRO A 26 -11.19 -5.34 -10.85
N GLY A 27 -10.41 -5.92 -11.78
CA GLY A 27 -9.87 -7.28 -11.64
C GLY A 27 -8.75 -7.41 -10.59
N VAL A 28 -8.21 -6.27 -10.12
CA VAL A 28 -7.14 -6.19 -9.12
C VAL A 28 -7.59 -5.34 -7.94
N THR A 29 -7.33 -5.79 -6.72
CA THR A 29 -7.37 -4.97 -5.51
C THR A 29 -5.94 -4.59 -5.12
N ALA A 30 -5.61 -3.30 -5.12
CA ALA A 30 -4.28 -2.80 -4.83
C ALA A 30 -4.14 -2.43 -3.35
N ILE A 31 -3.08 -2.92 -2.68
CA ILE A 31 -2.72 -2.49 -1.33
C ILE A 31 -1.71 -1.35 -1.46
N ILE A 32 -2.10 -0.17 -0.97
CA ILE A 32 -1.31 1.05 -1.06
C ILE A 32 -0.54 1.23 0.24
N ASN A 33 0.77 1.44 0.13
CA ASN A 33 1.66 1.72 1.23
C ASN A 33 2.52 2.95 0.90
N VAL A 34 2.25 4.09 1.54
CA VAL A 34 2.95 5.36 1.28
C VAL A 34 4.26 5.39 2.05
N HIS A 35 4.22 5.08 3.35
CA HIS A 35 5.39 5.07 4.22
C HIS A 35 5.18 4.14 5.44
N ASN A 36 5.06 2.84 5.19
CA ASN A 36 4.61 1.85 6.19
C ASN A 36 3.32 2.27 6.89
N GLY A 37 2.38 2.78 6.09
CA GLY A 37 1.20 3.49 6.54
C GLY A 37 0.76 4.56 5.55
N PRO A 38 -0.18 5.45 5.95
CA PRO A 38 -0.75 6.45 5.07
C PRO A 38 0.24 7.55 4.68
N GLY A 39 1.30 7.83 5.45
CA GLY A 39 2.38 8.78 5.10
C GLY A 39 1.88 10.19 4.75
N ALA A 40 2.62 10.99 3.97
CA ALA A 40 2.17 12.22 3.32
C ALA A 40 3.01 12.47 2.06
N ASP A 41 2.47 12.17 0.89
CA ASP A 41 3.17 12.26 -0.39
C ASP A 41 2.21 12.60 -1.53
N ALA A 42 2.51 13.66 -2.29
CA ALA A 42 1.66 14.13 -3.38
C ALA A 42 1.63 13.15 -4.56
N ALA A 43 2.71 12.41 -4.82
CA ALA A 43 2.76 11.45 -5.91
C ALA A 43 1.73 10.32 -5.73
N TYR A 44 1.45 9.94 -4.48
CA TYR A 44 0.42 8.95 -4.18
C TYR A 44 -1.00 9.50 -4.33
N ALA A 45 -1.22 10.81 -4.19
CA ALA A 45 -2.54 11.41 -4.40
C ALA A 45 -2.95 11.33 -5.88
N ASP A 46 -2.04 11.69 -6.79
CA ASP A 46 -2.26 11.60 -8.23
C ASP A 46 -2.43 10.15 -8.67
N ALA A 47 -1.55 9.25 -8.17
CA ALA A 47 -1.59 7.85 -8.54
C ALA A 47 -2.84 7.12 -7.98
N ALA A 48 -3.26 7.44 -6.75
CA ALA A 48 -4.53 6.92 -6.21
C ALA A 48 -5.74 7.46 -6.99
N SER A 49 -5.70 8.71 -7.46
CA SER A 49 -6.77 9.28 -8.29
C SER A 49 -6.87 8.55 -9.64
N LEU A 50 -5.73 8.21 -10.25
CA LEU A 50 -5.67 7.37 -11.47
C LEU A 50 -6.33 6.00 -11.24
N LEU A 51 -5.95 5.30 -10.16
CA LEU A 51 -6.51 3.99 -9.83
C LEU A 51 -8.03 4.08 -9.53
N HIS A 52 -8.44 5.14 -8.83
CA HIS A 52 -9.85 5.38 -8.54
C HIS A 52 -10.67 5.61 -9.83
N ALA A 53 -10.18 6.44 -10.75
CA ALA A 53 -10.82 6.67 -12.04
C ALA A 53 -10.94 5.38 -12.88
N ALA A 54 -9.97 4.48 -12.75
CA ALA A 54 -9.98 3.15 -13.36
C ALA A 54 -10.85 2.12 -12.61
N ARG A 55 -11.47 2.51 -11.49
CA ARG A 55 -12.29 1.64 -10.62
C ARG A 55 -11.51 0.45 -10.04
N VAL A 56 -10.23 0.64 -9.75
CA VAL A 56 -9.41 -0.32 -9.01
C VAL A 56 -9.72 -0.17 -7.50
N PRO A 57 -10.24 -1.20 -6.81
CA PRO A 57 -10.36 -1.18 -5.36
C PRO A 57 -8.98 -1.02 -4.70
N MET A 58 -8.88 -0.10 -3.73
CA MET A 58 -7.65 0.15 -2.99
C MET A 58 -7.82 -0.14 -1.51
N LEU A 59 -6.82 -0.76 -0.89
CA LEU A 59 -6.74 -0.98 0.55
C LEU A 59 -5.57 -0.19 1.12
N GLY A 60 -5.80 0.55 2.20
CA GLY A 60 -4.74 1.26 2.91
C GLY A 60 -3.97 0.33 3.84
N TYR A 61 -2.64 0.32 3.74
CA TYR A 61 -1.75 -0.46 4.62
C TYR A 61 -1.73 0.09 6.06
N VAL A 62 -1.89 -0.79 7.06
CA VAL A 62 -1.71 -0.47 8.48
C VAL A 62 -0.92 -1.58 9.16
N ASP A 63 0.22 -1.23 9.75
CA ASP A 63 1.04 -2.17 10.51
C ASP A 63 0.43 -2.44 11.91
N LEU A 64 0.31 -3.71 12.32
CA LEU A 64 -0.10 -4.11 13.68
C LEU A 64 1.07 -4.48 14.60
N ASP A 65 2.28 -4.60 14.05
CA ASP A 65 3.52 -4.99 14.73
C ASP A 65 3.36 -6.23 15.63
N TYR A 66 2.63 -7.23 15.12
CA TYR A 66 2.30 -8.49 15.80
C TYR A 66 1.67 -8.29 17.19
N GLY A 67 0.83 -7.26 17.34
CA GLY A 67 0.13 -6.99 18.60
C GLY A 67 0.83 -5.98 19.51
N ARG A 68 2.00 -5.49 19.11
CA ARG A 68 2.82 -4.58 19.93
C ARG A 68 2.56 -3.11 19.63
N ARG A 69 1.95 -2.79 18.49
CA ARG A 69 1.69 -1.40 18.11
C ARG A 69 0.59 -0.79 19.00
N PRO A 70 0.79 0.41 19.57
CA PRO A 70 -0.24 1.09 20.35
C PRO A 70 -1.53 1.33 19.54
N ARG A 71 -2.69 1.00 20.13
CA ARG A 71 -4.00 1.15 19.46
C ARG A 71 -4.29 2.54 18.92
N ALA A 72 -3.90 3.59 19.66
CA ALA A 72 -4.10 4.96 19.22
C ALA A 72 -3.37 5.29 17.91
N LEU A 73 -2.21 4.67 17.65
CA LEU A 73 -1.47 4.86 16.39
C LEU A 73 -2.13 4.11 15.24
N ILE A 74 -2.64 2.89 15.50
CA ILE A 74 -3.43 2.12 14.52
C ILE A 74 -4.68 2.92 14.12
N GLU A 75 -5.42 3.45 15.09
CA GLU A 75 -6.61 4.27 14.84
C GLU A 75 -6.27 5.56 14.08
N SER A 76 -5.16 6.20 14.42
CA SER A 76 -4.68 7.39 13.70
C SER A 76 -4.37 7.09 12.23
N ASP A 77 -3.75 5.94 11.93
CA ASP A 77 -3.48 5.54 10.54
C ASP A 77 -4.78 5.26 9.78
N ILE A 78 -5.73 4.54 10.39
CA ILE A 78 -7.04 4.26 9.78
C ILE A 78 -7.76 5.57 9.42
N VAL A 79 -7.75 6.57 10.31
CA VAL A 79 -8.36 7.87 10.03
C VAL A 79 -7.58 8.59 8.92
N ALA A 80 -6.25 8.58 8.97
CA ALA A 80 -5.42 9.26 7.98
C ALA A 80 -5.55 8.67 6.56
N TRP A 81 -5.96 7.41 6.43
CA TRP A 81 -6.28 6.80 5.13
C TRP A 81 -7.49 7.41 4.43
N GLN A 82 -8.40 8.08 5.14
CA GLN A 82 -9.61 8.72 4.56
C GLN A 82 -9.31 9.82 3.55
N ARG A 83 -8.07 10.34 3.53
CA ARG A 83 -7.64 11.34 2.54
C ARG A 83 -7.41 10.74 1.14
N TYR A 84 -7.32 9.41 1.06
CA TYR A 84 -7.18 8.69 -0.20
C TYR A 84 -8.49 7.94 -0.49
N PRO A 85 -8.80 7.67 -1.77
CA PRO A 85 -10.00 6.94 -2.17
C PRO A 85 -9.88 5.42 -1.91
N VAL A 86 -9.45 5.01 -0.72
CA VAL A 86 -9.37 3.60 -0.32
C VAL A 86 -10.77 3.07 0.03
N ALA A 87 -11.03 1.81 -0.34
CA ALA A 87 -12.27 1.09 -0.07
C ALA A 87 -12.18 0.20 1.18
N GLY A 88 -11.03 0.18 1.86
CA GLY A 88 -10.78 -0.71 2.97
C GLY A 88 -9.37 -0.58 3.55
N ILE A 89 -9.04 -1.44 4.51
CA ILE A 89 -7.76 -1.47 5.21
C ILE A 89 -7.14 -2.87 5.11
N PHE A 90 -5.85 -2.90 4.80
CA PHE A 90 -5.00 -4.08 4.88
C PHE A 90 -4.13 -3.99 6.14
N PHE A 91 -4.39 -4.87 7.09
CA PHE A 91 -3.68 -4.95 8.37
C PHE A 91 -2.53 -5.92 8.26
N ASP A 92 -1.30 -5.40 8.23
CA ASP A 92 -0.09 -6.20 8.09
C ASP A 92 0.55 -6.55 9.42
N GLN A 93 1.44 -7.55 9.40
CA GLN A 93 2.08 -8.10 10.61
C GLN A 93 1.05 -8.43 11.69
N ALA A 94 -0.04 -9.06 11.29
CA ALA A 94 -1.10 -9.44 12.20
C ALA A 94 -0.63 -10.58 13.12
N PRO A 95 -1.06 -10.59 14.39
CA PRO A 95 -0.89 -11.77 15.23
C PRO A 95 -1.54 -13.02 14.64
N SER A 96 -1.00 -14.20 14.99
CA SER A 96 -1.56 -15.51 14.62
C SER A 96 -1.98 -16.36 15.82
N ASP A 97 -1.51 -15.99 17.03
CA ASP A 97 -1.72 -16.73 18.28
C ASP A 97 -3.12 -16.48 18.89
N PRO A 98 -3.80 -17.49 19.47
CA PRO A 98 -5.12 -17.31 20.09
C PRO A 98 -5.18 -16.23 21.19
N ALA A 99 -4.10 -16.00 21.94
CA ALA A 99 -4.08 -15.03 23.03
C ALA A 99 -4.31 -13.59 22.58
N LEU A 100 -4.05 -13.28 21.30
CA LEU A 100 -4.22 -11.94 20.73
C LEU A 100 -5.51 -11.77 19.92
N LEU A 101 -6.42 -12.76 19.90
CA LEU A 101 -7.70 -12.65 19.17
C LEU A 101 -8.53 -11.42 19.59
N SER A 102 -8.76 -11.25 20.90
CA SER A 102 -9.53 -10.11 21.42
C SER A 102 -8.81 -8.78 21.20
N TRP A 103 -7.47 -8.81 21.23
CA TRP A 103 -6.68 -7.62 20.93
C TRP A 103 -6.87 -7.19 19.47
N THR A 104 -6.73 -8.14 18.54
CA THR A 104 -6.84 -7.95 17.09
C THR A 104 -8.25 -7.51 16.69
N ALA A 105 -9.30 -8.16 17.22
CA ALA A 105 -10.68 -7.73 17.01
C ALA A 105 -10.92 -6.27 17.46
N GLY A 106 -10.25 -5.83 18.53
CA GLY A 106 -10.29 -4.45 18.96
C GLY A 106 -9.57 -3.49 18.01
N ALA A 107 -8.45 -3.88 17.42
CA ALA A 107 -7.69 -3.06 16.46
C ALA A 107 -8.44 -2.84 15.14
N LEU A 108 -9.18 -3.85 14.68
CA LEU A 108 -9.93 -3.80 13.42
C LEU A 108 -11.25 -3.00 13.53
N ARG A 109 -11.78 -2.81 14.76
CA ARG A 109 -13.13 -2.29 15.01
C ARG A 109 -13.47 -0.97 14.33
N ARG A 110 -12.47 -0.11 14.09
CA ARG A 110 -12.66 1.24 13.52
C ARG A 110 -12.34 1.30 12.03
N ALA A 111 -11.91 0.19 11.43
CA ALA A 111 -11.63 0.11 10.00
C ALA A 111 -12.92 0.33 9.19
N PRO A 112 -12.95 1.26 8.24
CA PRO A 112 -14.04 1.38 7.29
C PRO A 112 -13.89 0.34 6.17
N GLY A 113 -15.02 -0.06 5.57
CA GLY A 113 -15.03 -0.85 4.34
C GLY A 113 -14.45 -2.26 4.52
N VAL A 114 -13.79 -2.75 3.46
CA VAL A 114 -13.24 -4.12 3.43
C VAL A 114 -12.01 -4.21 4.35
N THR A 115 -11.92 -5.29 5.11
CA THR A 115 -10.80 -5.59 6.00
C THR A 115 -10.05 -6.83 5.52
N VAL A 116 -8.74 -6.69 5.35
CA VAL A 116 -7.86 -7.81 5.05
C VAL A 116 -6.82 -7.91 6.16
N LEU A 117 -6.68 -9.09 6.75
CA LEU A 117 -5.73 -9.34 7.83
C LEU A 117 -4.57 -10.18 7.31
N ASN A 118 -3.33 -9.74 7.50
CA ASN A 118 -2.15 -10.46 7.04
C ASN A 118 -1.25 -10.91 8.20
N PRO A 119 -1.43 -12.14 8.69
CA PRO A 119 -0.45 -12.81 9.53
C PRO A 119 0.72 -13.43 8.74
N GLY A 120 0.59 -13.57 7.41
CA GLY A 120 1.59 -14.20 6.53
C GLY A 120 1.74 -15.72 6.70
N THR A 121 0.99 -16.31 7.63
CA THR A 121 1.01 -17.72 7.98
C THR A 121 -0.36 -18.15 8.49
N ARG A 122 -0.63 -19.46 8.51
CA ARG A 122 -1.91 -19.98 8.97
C ARG A 122 -2.10 -19.67 10.46
N PRO A 123 -3.07 -18.83 10.83
CA PRO A 123 -3.30 -18.45 12.22
C PRO A 123 -4.25 -19.43 12.93
N HIS A 124 -4.47 -19.17 14.23
CA HIS A 124 -5.51 -19.87 14.98
C HIS A 124 -6.90 -19.77 14.27
N PRO A 125 -7.74 -20.82 14.29
CA PRO A 125 -9.04 -20.84 13.57
C PRO A 125 -10.07 -19.78 13.97
N GLY A 126 -9.81 -19.00 15.02
CA GLY A 126 -10.65 -17.86 15.43
C GLY A 126 -10.42 -16.58 14.63
N TYR A 127 -9.29 -16.45 13.92
CA TYR A 127 -8.94 -15.24 13.15
C TYR A 127 -9.78 -15.02 11.87
N PRO A 128 -10.15 -16.06 11.09
CA PRO A 128 -10.97 -15.89 9.89
C PRO A 128 -12.28 -15.12 10.12
N ALA A 129 -12.86 -15.19 11.33
CA ALA A 129 -14.09 -14.48 11.67
C ALA A 129 -13.90 -12.97 11.93
N LEU A 130 -12.66 -12.47 11.99
CA LEU A 130 -12.35 -11.08 12.34
C LEU A 130 -12.30 -10.13 11.14
N ALA A 131 -12.13 -10.64 9.92
CA ALA A 131 -11.90 -9.86 8.71
C ALA A 131 -12.56 -10.48 7.48
N ASP A 132 -12.75 -9.68 6.43
CA ASP A 132 -13.34 -10.15 5.16
C ASP A 132 -12.42 -11.11 4.42
N LEU A 133 -11.11 -10.89 4.49
CA LEU A 133 -10.08 -11.81 3.99
C LEU A 133 -8.93 -11.96 4.99
N ILE A 134 -8.25 -13.11 4.93
CA ILE A 134 -7.08 -13.38 5.76
C ILE A 134 -5.94 -14.00 4.95
N CYS A 135 -4.77 -13.36 4.95
CA CYS A 135 -3.60 -13.87 4.26
C CYS A 135 -2.92 -14.98 5.07
N THR A 136 -3.33 -16.23 4.85
CA THR A 136 -2.82 -17.41 5.58
C THR A 136 -1.48 -17.93 5.03
N PHE A 137 -1.01 -17.36 3.92
CA PHE A 137 0.31 -17.63 3.40
C PHE A 137 0.89 -16.36 2.76
N GLU A 138 2.12 -16.04 3.16
CA GLU A 138 2.96 -15.08 2.47
C GLU A 138 4.40 -15.63 2.40
N GLY A 139 4.90 -15.88 1.20
CA GLY A 139 6.21 -16.52 1.09
C GLY A 139 6.63 -16.90 -0.33
N PRO A 140 7.83 -17.49 -0.46
CA PRO A 140 8.37 -17.88 -1.75
C PRO A 140 7.65 -19.11 -2.29
N TRP A 141 7.61 -19.22 -3.62
CA TRP A 141 7.13 -20.39 -4.35
C TRP A 141 7.77 -21.69 -3.85
N THR A 142 9.05 -21.65 -3.50
CA THR A 142 9.81 -22.81 -2.98
C THR A 142 9.21 -23.39 -1.69
N ALA A 143 8.59 -22.58 -0.85
CA ALA A 143 7.84 -23.05 0.31
C ALA A 143 6.39 -23.40 -0.07
N TYR A 144 5.76 -22.56 -0.90
CA TYR A 144 4.35 -22.69 -1.24
C TYR A 144 4.01 -24.02 -1.92
N HIS A 145 4.82 -24.46 -2.89
CA HIS A 145 4.55 -25.68 -3.65
C HIS A 145 4.71 -26.97 -2.80
N GLN A 146 5.34 -26.86 -1.63
CA GLN A 146 5.54 -27.97 -0.70
C GLN A 146 4.42 -28.11 0.33
N LEU A 147 3.55 -27.09 0.46
CA LEU A 147 2.42 -27.16 1.38
C LEU A 147 1.45 -28.28 0.97
N PRO A 148 0.79 -28.95 1.94
CA PRO A 148 -0.23 -29.95 1.63
C PRO A 148 -1.37 -29.37 0.78
N GLY A 149 -2.03 -30.23 0.01
CA GLY A 149 -3.01 -29.86 -1.03
C GLY A 149 -4.43 -29.61 -0.54
N GLU A 150 -4.63 -29.33 0.74
CA GLU A 150 -5.98 -29.09 1.29
C GLU A 150 -6.45 -27.65 1.02
N PRO A 151 -7.75 -27.44 0.74
CA PRO A 151 -8.34 -26.10 0.72
C PRO A 151 -8.13 -25.36 2.05
N ASP A 152 -7.87 -24.06 1.97
CA ASP A 152 -7.74 -23.21 3.16
C ASP A 152 -9.11 -22.71 3.65
N PHE A 153 -9.15 -21.77 4.60
CA PHE A 153 -10.36 -21.10 5.05
C PHE A 153 -11.12 -20.48 3.88
N GLY A 154 -12.45 -20.39 3.99
CA GLY A 154 -13.30 -19.86 2.92
C GLY A 154 -12.98 -18.42 2.51
N ASN A 155 -12.34 -17.64 3.40
CA ASN A 155 -11.87 -16.28 3.16
C ASN A 155 -10.34 -16.14 3.15
N ALA A 156 -9.61 -17.24 2.96
CA ALA A 156 -8.15 -17.20 2.85
C ALA A 156 -7.70 -16.45 1.58
N ALA A 157 -6.54 -15.81 1.68
CA ALA A 157 -5.78 -15.28 0.57
C ALA A 157 -4.31 -15.72 0.67
N HIS A 158 -3.65 -15.93 -0.46
CA HIS A 158 -2.22 -16.30 -0.47
C HIS A 158 -1.39 -15.31 -1.28
N LEU A 159 -0.26 -14.85 -0.74
CA LEU A 159 0.71 -13.99 -1.41
C LEU A 159 1.97 -14.82 -1.73
N VAL A 160 2.11 -15.22 -2.98
CA VAL A 160 3.18 -16.12 -3.43
C VAL A 160 4.13 -15.38 -4.35
N TYR A 161 5.40 -15.29 -3.97
CA TYR A 161 6.44 -14.61 -4.76
C TYR A 161 7.58 -15.55 -5.17
N GLY A 162 8.47 -15.07 -6.04
CA GLY A 162 9.61 -15.83 -6.56
C GLY A 162 9.19 -17.06 -7.37
N VAL A 163 8.08 -16.94 -8.11
CA VAL A 163 7.58 -18.01 -8.98
C VAL A 163 8.34 -17.93 -10.31
N PRO A 164 9.08 -18.98 -10.72
CA PRO A 164 9.73 -18.98 -12.03
C PRO A 164 8.70 -18.72 -13.15
N PRO A 165 9.04 -17.98 -14.22
CA PRO A 165 8.08 -17.67 -15.29
C PRO A 165 7.40 -18.90 -15.90
N SER A 166 8.12 -20.02 -16.02
CA SER A 166 7.59 -21.31 -16.49
C SER A 166 6.60 -21.99 -15.53
N GLN A 167 6.55 -21.53 -14.28
CA GLN A 167 5.70 -22.05 -13.20
C GLN A 167 4.53 -21.13 -12.86
N LEU A 168 4.37 -19.96 -13.53
CA LEU A 168 3.26 -19.04 -13.26
C LEU A 168 1.89 -19.72 -13.45
N GLY A 169 1.69 -20.47 -14.53
CA GLY A 169 0.47 -21.24 -14.77
C GLY A 169 0.17 -22.26 -13.67
N PRO A 170 1.10 -23.20 -13.38
CA PRO A 170 0.98 -24.13 -12.26
C PRO A 170 0.74 -23.45 -10.90
N ALA A 171 1.42 -22.34 -10.62
CA ALA A 171 1.26 -21.59 -9.37
C ALA A 171 -0.14 -20.97 -9.24
N HIS A 172 -0.68 -20.40 -10.32
CA HIS A 172 -2.07 -19.92 -10.35
C HIS A 172 -3.09 -21.05 -10.14
N ALA A 173 -2.88 -22.20 -10.78
CA ALA A 173 -3.75 -23.37 -10.59
C ALA A 173 -3.70 -23.87 -9.14
N LEU A 174 -2.52 -23.91 -8.54
CA LEU A 174 -2.35 -24.30 -7.13
C LEU A 174 -2.97 -23.28 -6.17
N LEU A 175 -2.85 -21.97 -6.46
CA LEU A 175 -3.54 -20.93 -5.70
C LEU A 175 -5.05 -21.14 -5.77
N ALA A 176 -5.62 -21.27 -6.97
CA ALA A 176 -7.05 -21.47 -7.17
C ALA A 176 -7.61 -22.74 -6.50
N ALA A 177 -6.79 -23.81 -6.41
CA ALA A 177 -7.16 -25.04 -5.72
C ALA A 177 -7.19 -24.88 -4.18
N ARG A 178 -6.44 -23.92 -3.62
CA ARG A 178 -6.34 -23.71 -2.17
C ARG A 178 -7.23 -22.56 -1.68
N CYS A 179 -7.29 -21.44 -2.41
CA CYS A 179 -8.06 -20.26 -2.04
C CYS A 179 -8.49 -19.43 -3.27
N GLY A 180 -9.56 -18.64 -3.13
CA GLY A 180 -10.14 -17.86 -4.24
C GLY A 180 -9.49 -16.49 -4.51
N THR A 181 -8.54 -16.07 -3.67
CA THR A 181 -7.98 -14.71 -3.65
C THR A 181 -6.47 -14.74 -3.38
N GLY A 182 -5.70 -13.85 -3.99
CA GLY A 182 -4.28 -13.73 -3.68
C GLY A 182 -3.43 -13.16 -4.80
N LEU A 183 -2.12 -13.39 -4.71
CA LEU A 183 -1.13 -13.01 -5.69
C LEU A 183 -0.20 -14.19 -6.00
N VAL A 184 0.11 -14.36 -7.27
CA VAL A 184 1.24 -15.15 -7.77
C VAL A 184 2.13 -14.18 -8.53
N THR A 185 3.39 -14.04 -8.14
CA THR A 185 4.33 -13.15 -8.81
C THR A 185 5.68 -13.81 -9.04
N ASP A 186 6.27 -13.47 -10.18
CA ASP A 186 7.64 -13.80 -10.56
C ASP A 186 8.69 -12.85 -9.97
N LEU A 187 8.26 -11.83 -9.23
CA LEU A 187 9.16 -10.95 -8.48
C LEU A 187 9.75 -11.67 -7.27
N GLU A 188 11.03 -11.42 -6.99
CA GLU A 188 11.78 -12.13 -5.96
C GLU A 188 12.07 -11.27 -4.71
N ALA A 189 12.43 -11.96 -3.63
CA ALA A 189 12.98 -11.32 -2.44
C ALA A 189 14.27 -10.54 -2.77
N PRO A 190 14.61 -9.47 -2.01
CA PRO A 190 14.00 -9.05 -0.75
C PRO A 190 12.78 -8.12 -0.88
N LEU A 191 12.43 -7.68 -2.09
CA LEU A 191 11.37 -6.70 -2.31
C LEU A 191 10.36 -7.20 -3.36
N PRO A 192 9.65 -8.32 -3.08
CA PRO A 192 8.79 -8.99 -4.07
C PRO A 192 7.57 -8.16 -4.49
N TYR A 193 7.33 -7.03 -3.82
CA TYR A 193 6.19 -6.14 -4.05
C TYR A 193 6.59 -4.77 -4.60
N ARG A 194 7.88 -4.54 -4.87
CA ARG A 194 8.39 -3.30 -5.48
C ARG A 194 8.45 -3.46 -7.01
N GLY A 195 7.33 -3.87 -7.60
CA GLY A 195 7.19 -4.11 -9.03
C GLY A 195 5.80 -4.63 -9.39
N ILE A 196 5.64 -5.09 -10.63
CA ILE A 196 4.39 -5.66 -11.14
C ILE A 196 4.67 -7.07 -11.71
N PRO A 197 3.85 -8.09 -11.41
CA PRO A 197 3.94 -9.40 -12.04
C PRO A 197 3.94 -9.32 -13.56
N SER A 198 4.79 -10.12 -14.23
CA SER A 198 4.96 -10.06 -15.69
C SER A 198 3.70 -10.42 -16.49
N TRP A 199 2.74 -11.10 -15.87
CA TRP A 199 1.48 -11.50 -16.49
C TRP A 199 0.37 -10.43 -16.41
N LEU A 200 0.55 -9.35 -15.64
CA LEU A 200 -0.44 -8.28 -15.62
C LEU A 200 -0.47 -7.53 -16.97
N PRO A 201 -1.66 -7.16 -17.47
CA PRO A 201 -1.82 -6.63 -18.81
C PRO A 201 -1.11 -5.29 -18.96
N THR A 202 -0.11 -5.22 -19.83
CA THR A 202 0.55 -3.97 -20.23
C THR A 202 -0.10 -3.39 -21.49
N GLN A 203 0.09 -2.10 -21.75
CA GLN A 203 -0.50 -1.42 -22.92
C GLN A 203 -0.14 -2.09 -24.26
N THR A 204 0.99 -2.81 -24.35
CA THR A 204 1.41 -3.55 -25.54
C THR A 204 0.57 -4.80 -25.83
N HIS A 205 -0.25 -5.24 -24.87
CA HIS A 205 -1.06 -6.44 -24.96
C HIS A 205 -2.56 -6.15 -25.23
N ARG A 206 -2.93 -4.88 -25.45
CA ARG A 206 -4.28 -4.53 -25.89
C ARG A 206 -4.44 -4.95 -27.36
N PRO A 207 -5.35 -5.88 -27.72
CA PRO A 207 -5.67 -6.09 -29.12
C PRO A 207 -6.10 -4.73 -29.70
N PRO A 208 -5.66 -4.36 -30.92
CA PRO A 208 -6.05 -3.10 -31.52
C PRO A 208 -7.59 -2.99 -31.46
N PRO A 209 -8.13 -1.79 -31.19
CA PRO A 209 -9.58 -1.60 -31.23
C PRO A 209 -10.08 -2.19 -32.55
N ALA A 210 -11.15 -2.98 -32.48
CA ALA A 210 -11.75 -3.55 -33.68
C ALA A 210 -11.91 -2.43 -34.71
N PRO A 211 -11.49 -2.63 -35.98
CA PRO A 211 -11.62 -1.60 -36.98
C PRO A 211 -13.06 -1.10 -36.96
N ILE A 212 -13.23 0.21 -36.83
CA ILE A 212 -14.54 0.84 -36.89
C ILE A 212 -15.17 0.35 -38.18
N PRO A 213 -16.33 -0.34 -38.15
CA PRO A 213 -16.97 -0.78 -39.38
C PRO A 213 -17.17 0.45 -40.27
N ASN A 214 -16.74 0.35 -41.52
CA ASN A 214 -16.92 1.43 -42.48
C ASN A 214 -18.38 1.92 -42.41
N PRO A 215 -18.62 3.24 -42.36
CA PRO A 215 -19.97 3.74 -42.39
C PRO A 215 -20.67 3.13 -43.60
N THR A 216 -21.77 2.42 -43.34
CA THR A 216 -22.63 1.88 -44.40
C THR A 216 -22.98 3.05 -45.33
N PRO A 217 -22.85 2.90 -46.68
CA PRO A 217 -23.18 3.98 -47.60
C PRO A 217 -24.59 4.49 -47.28
N GLN A 218 -24.70 5.76 -46.88
CA GLN A 218 -26.00 6.38 -46.69
C GLN A 218 -26.76 6.30 -48.02
N PRO A 219 -28.04 5.90 -48.03
CA PRO A 219 -28.85 5.99 -49.24
C PRO A 219 -28.86 7.45 -49.73
N PRO A 220 -28.88 7.68 -51.05
CA PRO A 220 -28.85 9.03 -51.61
C PRO A 220 -30.01 9.86 -51.05
N ARG A 221 -29.68 11.07 -50.57
CA ARG A 221 -30.70 12.02 -50.13
C ARG A 221 -31.61 12.37 -51.31
N PRO A 222 -32.94 12.38 -51.15
CA PRO A 222 -33.82 12.88 -52.19
C PRO A 222 -33.50 14.35 -52.48
N SER A 223 -33.39 14.68 -53.76
CA SER A 223 -33.13 16.02 -54.27
C SER A 223 -34.14 17.01 -53.67
N THR A 224 -33.63 17.99 -52.94
CA THR A 224 -34.43 19.08 -52.40
C THR A 224 -34.78 20.05 -53.52
N VAL A 225 -36.08 20.17 -53.82
CA VAL A 225 -36.62 21.26 -54.63
C VAL A 225 -36.40 22.58 -53.87
N PRO A 226 -35.88 23.66 -54.50
CA PRO A 226 -35.67 24.92 -53.81
C PRO A 226 -37.00 25.52 -53.33
N GLN A 227 -37.11 25.80 -52.03
CA GLN A 227 -38.21 26.61 -51.50
C GLN A 227 -37.92 28.10 -51.69
N PRO A 228 -38.95 28.94 -51.95
CA PRO A 228 -38.79 30.38 -52.08
C PRO A 228 -38.42 31.05 -50.75
N PRO A 229 -37.77 32.23 -50.78
CA PRO A 229 -37.22 32.87 -49.60
C PRO A 229 -38.30 33.38 -48.64
N VAL A 230 -38.12 33.09 -47.34
CA VAL A 230 -38.94 33.61 -46.23
C VAL A 230 -38.36 34.96 -45.76
N PRO A 231 -39.18 35.99 -45.42
CA PRO A 231 -38.66 37.30 -45.03
C PRO A 231 -37.97 37.27 -43.66
N SER A 232 -36.93 38.10 -43.51
CA SER A 232 -36.08 38.23 -42.33
C SER A 232 -36.85 38.56 -41.05
N ALA A 233 -36.60 37.78 -39.99
CA ALA A 233 -37.10 38.05 -38.65
C ALA A 233 -36.34 39.21 -37.97
N VAL A 234 -37.10 40.08 -37.32
CA VAL A 234 -36.65 41.21 -36.48
C VAL A 234 -35.86 40.70 -35.25
N PRO A 235 -34.76 41.35 -34.83
CA PRO A 235 -34.01 40.90 -33.66
C PRO A 235 -34.75 41.20 -32.35
N ARG A 236 -34.77 40.21 -31.44
CA ARG A 236 -35.28 40.38 -30.05
C ARG A 236 -34.28 41.18 -29.21
N PRO A 237 -34.74 41.98 -28.22
CA PRO A 237 -33.86 42.72 -27.34
C PRO A 237 -33.20 41.82 -26.27
N SER A 238 -31.96 42.13 -25.93
CA SER A 238 -31.17 41.48 -24.88
C SER A 238 -31.73 41.76 -23.47
N PRO A 239 -31.65 40.82 -22.52
CA PRO A 239 -32.05 41.07 -21.14
C PRO A 239 -31.01 41.91 -20.39
N ALA A 240 -31.50 42.85 -19.58
CA ALA A 240 -30.73 43.79 -18.78
C ALA A 240 -29.99 43.12 -17.60
N VAL A 241 -28.79 43.62 -17.30
CA VAL A 241 -27.97 43.28 -16.13
C VAL A 241 -28.44 44.11 -14.93
N PRO A 242 -28.74 43.52 -13.75
CA PRO A 242 -28.95 44.30 -12.54
C PRO A 242 -27.63 44.64 -11.84
N SER A 243 -27.42 45.94 -11.61
CA SER A 243 -26.32 46.50 -10.82
C SER A 243 -26.43 46.09 -9.35
N GLN A 244 -25.38 45.48 -8.78
CA GLN A 244 -25.26 45.33 -7.33
C GLN A 244 -24.51 46.51 -6.73
N THR A 245 -25.20 47.20 -5.83
CA THR A 245 -24.75 48.34 -5.06
C THR A 245 -23.72 47.90 -4.03
N LEU A 246 -22.50 48.45 -4.11
CA LEU A 246 -21.47 48.37 -3.07
C LEU A 246 -21.99 49.06 -1.80
N ARG A 247 -22.14 48.30 -0.71
CA ARG A 247 -22.32 48.87 0.63
C ARG A 247 -21.01 48.76 1.39
N ALA A 248 -20.34 49.90 1.55
CA ALA A 248 -19.22 50.06 2.46
C ALA A 248 -19.69 49.94 3.92
N SER A 249 -18.89 49.29 4.77
CA SER A 249 -18.97 49.46 6.22
C SER A 249 -17.56 49.50 6.78
N ALA A 250 -17.27 50.63 7.41
CA ALA A 250 -16.01 51.02 8.03
C ALA A 250 -15.87 50.39 9.45
N PRO A 251 -14.70 50.52 10.10
CA PRO A 251 -14.25 49.63 11.17
C PRO A 251 -14.72 50.08 12.55
N GLN A 252 -14.86 49.13 13.49
CA GLN A 252 -15.02 49.44 14.91
C GLN A 252 -13.70 49.23 15.67
N LEU A 253 -13.29 50.30 16.35
CA LEU A 253 -12.14 50.43 17.24
C LEU A 253 -12.46 49.91 18.64
N LEU A 254 -11.44 49.32 19.28
CA LEU A 254 -11.34 48.92 20.68
C LEU A 254 -11.23 50.12 21.65
N PRO A 255 -11.38 49.85 22.96
CA PRO A 255 -10.34 50.23 23.95
C PRO A 255 -9.96 48.99 24.82
N GLY A 256 -8.69 48.60 25.06
CA GLY A 256 -7.61 49.27 25.82
C GLY A 256 -7.63 48.80 27.31
N VAL A 257 -6.95 47.72 27.77
CA VAL A 257 -5.51 47.53 28.20
C VAL A 257 -5.20 48.29 29.52
N PRO A 258 -4.46 47.77 30.57
CA PRO A 258 -3.03 47.39 30.47
C PRO A 258 -2.50 46.38 31.55
N PRO A 259 -1.17 46.20 31.83
CA PRO A 259 -0.51 44.88 31.79
C PRO A 259 0.32 44.55 33.06
N ARG A 260 0.92 43.35 33.13
CA ARG A 260 2.11 42.97 33.94
C ARG A 260 2.47 41.53 33.56
N GLY A 261 3.69 41.11 33.23
CA GLY A 261 5.01 41.70 33.05
C GLY A 261 5.97 40.53 32.72
N LEU A 262 6.84 40.73 31.71
CA LEU A 262 8.23 40.25 31.52
C LEU A 262 8.73 39.09 32.44
N GLN A 263 9.36 37.99 32.00
CA GLN A 263 10.40 37.76 30.97
C GLN A 263 10.65 36.22 30.78
N PRO A 264 11.48 35.80 29.79
CA PRO A 264 11.50 34.44 29.22
C PRO A 264 12.52 33.48 29.87
N SER A 265 12.27 32.18 29.80
CA SER A 265 13.27 31.15 30.07
C SER A 265 13.45 30.24 28.86
N ALA A 266 14.62 30.37 28.23
CA ALA A 266 15.13 29.50 27.17
C ALA A 266 15.48 28.11 27.71
N PRO A 267 15.56 27.07 26.85
CA PRO A 267 15.73 25.69 27.27
C PRO A 267 17.19 25.39 27.63
N ARG A 268 17.41 24.62 28.70
CA ARG A 268 18.71 23.98 28.97
C ARG A 268 18.72 22.56 28.40
N PRO A 269 19.86 22.11 27.84
CA PRO A 269 20.02 20.75 27.35
C PRO A 269 20.41 19.83 28.52
N SER A 270 19.64 18.77 28.73
CA SER A 270 20.09 17.57 29.43
C SER A 270 19.86 16.45 28.43
N GLY A 271 20.87 15.82 27.88
CA GLY A 271 21.95 15.14 28.58
C GLY A 271 21.90 13.74 27.98
N ALA A 272 22.91 13.42 27.17
CA ALA A 272 23.01 12.13 26.50
C ALA A 272 22.92 11.00 27.53
N VAL A 273 21.84 10.22 27.49
CA VAL A 273 21.80 8.92 28.15
C VAL A 273 22.64 8.00 27.29
N VAL A 274 23.88 7.80 27.72
CA VAL A 274 24.76 6.73 27.25
C VAL A 274 24.07 5.42 27.61
N ALA A 275 23.49 4.75 26.60
CA ALA A 275 23.05 3.37 26.74
C ALA A 275 24.29 2.51 26.97
N GLN A 276 24.47 2.04 28.20
CA GLN A 276 25.41 0.97 28.52
C GLN A 276 24.93 -0.32 27.84
N PRO A 277 25.81 -1.09 27.18
CA PRO A 277 25.43 -2.38 26.64
C PRO A 277 25.17 -3.36 27.79
N LEU A 278 23.96 -3.93 27.85
CA LEU A 278 23.64 -5.08 28.68
C LEU A 278 24.59 -6.23 28.32
N ARG A 279 25.41 -6.61 29.29
CA ARG A 279 26.25 -7.80 29.29
C ARG A 279 25.32 -9.02 29.17
N ALA A 280 25.48 -9.79 28.09
CA ALA A 280 24.89 -11.11 27.98
C ALA A 280 25.46 -12.01 29.08
N ALA A 281 24.59 -12.59 29.91
CA ALA A 281 24.95 -13.63 30.85
C ALA A 281 25.21 -14.92 30.05
N ILE A 282 26.48 -15.35 30.04
CA ILE A 282 26.90 -16.68 29.62
C ILE A 282 26.84 -17.57 30.87
N PRO A 283 26.04 -18.65 30.91
CA PRO A 283 26.28 -19.70 31.88
C PRO A 283 27.44 -20.57 31.40
N GLU A 284 28.46 -20.66 32.25
CA GLU A 284 29.63 -21.52 32.06
C GLU A 284 29.26 -23.01 32.04
N SER A 285 30.05 -23.73 31.26
CA SER A 285 30.02 -25.14 30.91
C SER A 285 30.32 -26.11 32.05
N SER A 286 29.86 -27.35 31.92
CA SER A 286 30.62 -28.55 32.31
C SER A 286 30.26 -29.76 31.44
N PRO A 287 31.17 -30.73 31.25
CA PRO A 287 31.45 -31.30 29.92
C PRO A 287 31.08 -32.77 29.75
N GLY A 288 30.84 -33.21 28.51
CA GLY A 288 30.88 -34.63 28.14
C GLY A 288 30.24 -35.00 26.79
N VAL A 289 31.09 -35.49 25.87
CA VAL A 289 30.80 -36.45 24.76
C VAL A 289 30.34 -35.84 23.41
N PRO A 290 30.82 -36.36 22.24
CA PRO A 290 31.32 -35.51 21.15
C PRO A 290 30.36 -35.23 19.98
N LEU A 291 30.76 -34.20 19.23
CA LEU A 291 30.24 -33.65 17.98
C LEU A 291 29.83 -34.67 16.91
N ARG A 292 28.56 -34.62 16.49
CA ARG A 292 28.15 -34.79 15.08
C ARG A 292 26.81 -34.10 14.82
N GLY A 293 26.86 -33.06 13.96
CA GLY A 293 25.75 -32.58 13.15
C GLY A 293 24.74 -31.67 13.84
N LEU A 294 24.89 -30.35 13.66
CA LEU A 294 23.79 -29.37 13.55
C LEU A 294 24.40 -27.99 13.18
N GLN A 295 24.68 -27.80 11.88
CA GLN A 295 24.73 -26.46 11.29
C GLN A 295 23.33 -26.16 10.75
N SER A 296 22.51 -25.51 11.56
CA SER A 296 21.34 -24.74 11.13
C SER A 296 20.85 -23.95 12.35
N ALA A 297 20.54 -22.67 12.16
CA ALA A 297 20.10 -21.69 13.17
C ALA A 297 21.20 -20.90 13.92
N ALA A 298 22.01 -20.13 13.18
CA ALA A 298 22.69 -18.93 13.71
C ALA A 298 23.10 -17.96 12.59
N GLY A 299 22.17 -17.57 11.73
CA GLY A 299 22.46 -16.76 10.53
C GLY A 299 21.41 -15.71 10.17
N GLN A 300 20.66 -15.16 11.13
CA GLN A 300 19.65 -14.12 10.85
C GLN A 300 19.54 -13.02 11.93
N ALA A 301 20.64 -12.68 12.62
CA ALA A 301 20.59 -11.61 13.62
C ALA A 301 21.85 -10.73 13.65
N VAL A 302 22.30 -10.20 12.51
CA VAL A 302 23.10 -8.95 12.47
C VAL A 302 22.91 -8.24 11.12
N ARG A 303 21.94 -7.31 11.04
CA ARG A 303 22.01 -6.05 10.25
C ARG A 303 20.63 -5.38 10.22
N ALA A 304 20.27 -4.76 11.34
CA ALA A 304 19.15 -3.82 11.38
C ALA A 304 19.45 -2.67 12.35
N VAL A 305 20.59 -1.99 12.21
CA VAL A 305 20.80 -0.64 12.75
C VAL A 305 21.88 0.06 11.93
N VAL A 306 21.54 0.77 10.84
CA VAL A 306 22.21 2.02 10.39
C VAL A 306 21.26 2.75 9.40
N PRO A 307 20.87 4.02 9.63
CA PRO A 307 20.16 4.81 8.64
C PRO A 307 21.11 5.41 7.59
N GLN A 308 20.58 5.64 6.40
CA GLN A 308 21.24 6.17 5.21
C GLN A 308 22.18 7.38 5.48
N ALA A 309 23.45 7.25 5.11
CA ALA A 309 24.36 8.39 4.99
C ALA A 309 24.75 8.61 3.52
N ARG A 310 24.17 9.64 2.90
CA ARG A 310 24.62 10.18 1.62
C ARG A 310 25.89 11.03 1.85
N SER A 311 27.07 10.47 1.60
CA SER A 311 28.23 11.18 1.02
C SER A 311 29.52 10.33 1.06
N VAL A 312 30.26 10.34 -0.06
CA VAL A 312 31.50 9.57 -0.31
C VAL A 312 32.64 9.92 0.66
N ARG A 313 32.51 11.00 1.44
CA ARG A 313 33.53 11.44 2.41
C ARG A 313 33.49 10.66 3.74
N ALA A 314 32.38 10.01 4.09
CA ALA A 314 32.23 9.26 5.36
C ALA A 314 32.86 7.85 5.32
N VAL A 315 32.99 7.24 4.14
CA VAL A 315 33.54 5.88 3.98
C VAL A 315 35.05 5.82 4.29
N ARG A 316 35.80 6.91 4.07
CA ARG A 316 37.24 6.97 4.36
C ARG A 316 37.58 7.14 5.85
N ALA A 317 36.63 7.56 6.68
CA ALA A 317 36.84 7.67 8.13
C ALA A 317 36.65 6.32 8.86
N LEU A 318 35.82 5.42 8.32
CA LEU A 318 35.50 4.14 8.97
C LEU A 318 36.61 3.08 8.80
N VAL A 319 37.39 3.15 7.71
CA VAL A 319 38.50 2.22 7.42
C VAL A 319 39.73 2.43 8.32
N ARG A 320 39.82 3.57 9.05
CA ARG A 320 40.94 3.82 9.99
C ARG A 320 40.67 3.41 11.43
N LEU A 321 39.48 2.91 11.77
CA LEU A 321 39.11 2.57 13.15
C LEU A 321 38.92 1.07 13.42
N THR A 322 39.05 0.21 12.41
CA THR A 322 38.84 -1.24 12.60
C THR A 322 40.10 -2.09 12.65
N GLY A 323 41.31 -1.53 12.52
CA GLY A 323 42.55 -2.19 12.96
C GLY A 323 42.72 -3.68 12.60
N VAL A 324 42.29 -4.13 11.41
CA VAL A 324 42.61 -5.47 10.91
C VAL A 324 43.67 -5.32 9.84
N GLY A 325 44.92 -5.53 10.26
CA GLY A 325 46.08 -5.62 9.40
C GLY A 325 46.33 -7.05 8.95
N ARG A 326 46.75 -7.14 7.68
CA ARG A 326 47.31 -8.26 6.90
C ARG A 326 46.33 -9.30 6.40
#